data_AF-A0A8C4SIM5-F1
#
_entry.id   AF-A0A8C4SIM5-F1
#
_cell.length_a   1.000
_cell.length_b   1.000
_cell.length_c   1.000
_cell.angle_alpha   90.00
_cell.angle_beta   90.00
_cell.angle_gamma   90.00
#
_symmetry.space_group_name_H-M   'P 1'
#
loop_
_entity.id
_entity.type
_entity.pdbx_description
1 polymer ?
#
loop_
_entity_poly.entity_id
_entity_poly.type
_entity_poly.pdbx_seq_one_letter_code
_entity_poly.pdbx_strand_id
1 'polypeptide(L)'
;KMAATTSLLEQAFNYDVLKGKVFKCYGISPEQQAREWKKWKFDPERPLRTQAFEAWSKVCCWLRPNINSSNKMGELLAFETFVHVHLDEMAQQIWRQNYDNMDTLIKIAKRHWSVWKSWWSERFSRRTQQVCGAVPEPIRQSPVPAVRKRDK
;
A
#
# COMPACT_ATOMS: atom_id res chain seq x y z
N LYS A 1 -14.25 -28.37 -42.20
CA LYS A 1 -13.56 -28.15 -40.91
C LYS A 1 -13.45 -26.68 -40.48
N MET A 2 -13.70 -25.68 -41.35
CA MET A 2 -13.54 -24.26 -41.00
C MET A 2 -14.68 -23.66 -40.13
N ALA A 3 -15.88 -24.23 -40.14
CA ALA A 3 -17.03 -23.71 -39.37
C ALA A 3 -16.92 -23.93 -37.84
N ALA A 4 -16.22 -25.00 -37.41
CA ALA A 4 -16.09 -25.33 -35.99
C ALA A 4 -15.14 -24.38 -35.25
N THR A 5 -14.10 -23.89 -35.93
CA THR A 5 -13.13 -22.93 -35.39
C THR A 5 -13.75 -21.55 -35.15
N THR A 6 -14.69 -21.11 -36.00
CA THR A 6 -15.38 -19.83 -35.84
C THR A 6 -16.30 -19.85 -34.61
N SER A 7 -16.99 -20.97 -34.39
CA SER A 7 -17.87 -21.17 -33.22
C SER A 7 -17.12 -21.19 -31.89
N LEU A 8 -15.91 -21.77 -31.84
CA LEU A 8 -15.08 -21.78 -30.63
C LEU A 8 -14.51 -20.41 -30.27
N LEU A 9 -14.15 -19.61 -31.28
CA LEU A 9 -13.67 -18.24 -31.06
C LEU A 9 -14.79 -17.32 -30.54
N GLU A 10 -16.01 -17.45 -31.06
CA GLU A 10 -17.18 -16.75 -30.54
C GLU A 10 -17.50 -17.15 -29.10
N GLN A 11 -17.41 -18.45 -28.77
CA GLN A 11 -17.61 -18.95 -27.41
C GLN A 11 -16.53 -18.45 -26.45
N ALA A 12 -15.26 -18.43 -26.88
CA ALA A 12 -14.14 -17.90 -26.09
C ALA A 12 -14.29 -16.39 -25.85
N PHE A 13 -14.69 -15.63 -26.86
CA PHE A 13 -14.99 -14.20 -26.73
C PHE A 13 -16.12 -13.94 -25.73
N ASN A 14 -17.19 -14.75 -25.79
CA ASN A 14 -18.28 -14.67 -24.81
C ASN A 14 -17.83 -15.04 -23.39
N TYR A 15 -16.93 -16.01 -23.26
CA TYR A 15 -16.36 -16.41 -21.97
C TYR A 15 -15.51 -15.28 -21.36
N ASP A 16 -14.66 -14.61 -22.14
CA ASP A 16 -13.84 -13.51 -21.64
C ASP A 16 -14.68 -12.29 -21.25
N VAL A 17 -15.76 -12.00 -21.98
CA VAL A 17 -16.73 -10.97 -21.62
C VAL A 17 -17.47 -11.33 -20.32
N LEU A 18 -17.92 -12.58 -20.18
CA LEU A 18 -18.57 -13.06 -18.97
C LEU A 18 -17.62 -13.01 -17.77
N LYS A 19 -16.38 -13.47 -17.95
CA LYS A 19 -15.32 -13.45 -16.95
C LYS A 19 -14.98 -12.03 -16.52
N GLY A 20 -14.92 -11.08 -17.46
CA GLY A 20 -14.76 -9.66 -17.17
C GLY A 20 -15.91 -9.07 -16.36
N LYS A 21 -17.17 -9.42 -16.68
CA LYS A 21 -18.36 -9.02 -15.92
C LYS A 21 -18.38 -9.62 -14.52
N VAL A 22 -18.04 -10.90 -14.38
CA VAL A 22 -17.92 -11.58 -13.09
C VAL A 22 -16.85 -10.90 -12.23
N PHE A 23 -15.66 -10.64 -12.77
CA PHE A 23 -14.63 -9.93 -12.00
C PHE A 23 -15.05 -8.54 -11.56
N LYS A 24 -15.79 -7.81 -12.40
CA LYS A 24 -16.37 -6.51 -12.06
C LYS A 24 -17.43 -6.61 -10.96
N CYS A 25 -18.31 -7.61 -11.02
CA CYS A 25 -19.39 -7.82 -10.04
C CYS A 25 -18.87 -8.38 -8.70
N TYR A 26 -17.79 -9.17 -8.70
CA TYR A 26 -17.18 -9.72 -7.49
C TYR A 26 -16.15 -8.79 -6.85
N GLY A 27 -15.97 -7.56 -7.36
CA GLY A 27 -15.06 -6.57 -6.77
C GLY A 27 -13.59 -7.00 -6.80
N ILE A 28 -13.22 -7.92 -7.70
CA ILE A 28 -11.82 -8.29 -7.93
C ILE A 28 -11.22 -7.20 -8.83
N SER A 29 -10.97 -6.04 -8.22
CA SER A 29 -10.32 -4.93 -8.89
C SER A 29 -8.84 -5.27 -9.16
N PRO A 30 -8.20 -4.65 -10.17
CA PRO A 30 -6.77 -4.83 -10.43
C PRO A 30 -5.92 -4.60 -9.18
N GLU A 31 -6.32 -3.66 -8.32
CA GLU A 31 -5.67 -3.35 -7.05
C GLU A 31 -5.82 -4.48 -6.04
N GLN A 32 -6.98 -5.14 -5.97
CA GLN A 32 -7.15 -6.34 -5.14
C GLN A 32 -6.26 -7.49 -5.61
N GLN A 33 -6.12 -7.68 -6.92
CA GLN A 33 -5.23 -8.70 -7.48
C GLN A 33 -3.75 -8.38 -7.21
N ALA A 34 -3.37 -7.10 -7.26
CA ALA A 34 -2.05 -6.63 -6.84
C ALA A 34 -1.77 -7.00 -5.38
N ARG A 35 -2.75 -6.78 -4.47
CA ARG A 35 -2.65 -7.16 -3.06
C ARG A 35 -2.50 -8.67 -2.88
N GLU A 36 -3.27 -9.48 -3.59
CA GLU A 36 -3.19 -10.94 -3.51
C GLU A 36 -1.88 -11.49 -4.09
N TRP A 37 -1.31 -10.83 -5.10
CA TRP A 37 0.05 -11.10 -5.58
C TRP A 37 1.09 -10.77 -4.50
N LYS A 38 0.98 -9.64 -3.82
CA LYS A 38 1.90 -9.25 -2.75
C LYS A 38 1.87 -10.16 -1.51
N LYS A 39 0.70 -10.72 -1.18
CA LYS A 39 0.57 -11.68 -0.09
C LYS A 39 1.23 -13.02 -0.40
N TRP A 40 1.46 -13.32 -1.67
CA TRP A 40 2.13 -14.54 -2.08
C TRP A 40 3.56 -14.56 -1.53
N LYS A 41 3.95 -15.69 -0.94
CA LYS A 41 5.28 -15.92 -0.38
C LYS A 41 5.77 -17.27 -0.87
N PHE A 42 7.07 -17.33 -1.14
CA PHE A 42 7.75 -18.58 -1.43
C PHE A 42 7.74 -19.46 -0.18
N ASP A 43 7.43 -20.74 -0.37
CA ASP A 43 7.42 -21.76 0.67
C ASP A 43 8.47 -22.84 0.31
N PRO A 44 9.55 -22.98 1.09
CA PRO A 44 10.61 -23.95 0.78
C PRO A 44 10.14 -25.40 0.83
N GLU A 45 9.05 -25.72 1.53
CA GLU A 45 8.54 -27.08 1.69
C GLU A 45 7.69 -27.54 0.49
N ARG A 46 7.30 -26.61 -0.40
CA ARG A 46 6.44 -26.90 -1.55
C ARG A 46 7.24 -27.08 -2.85
N PRO A 47 6.76 -27.91 -3.79
CA PRO A 47 7.43 -28.09 -5.09
C PRO A 47 7.57 -26.77 -5.88
N LEU A 48 8.79 -26.47 -6.32
CA LEU A 48 9.13 -25.23 -7.03
C LEU A 48 8.25 -24.98 -8.26
N ARG A 49 8.02 -26.03 -9.07
CA ARG A 49 7.23 -25.92 -10.31
C ARG A 49 5.80 -25.44 -10.03
N THR A 50 5.15 -26.01 -9.02
CA THR A 50 3.78 -25.65 -8.63
C THR A 50 3.70 -24.21 -8.16
N GLN A 51 4.67 -23.79 -7.34
CA GLN A 51 4.77 -22.41 -6.87
C GLN A 51 5.02 -21.42 -8.00
N ALA A 52 5.87 -21.77 -8.97
CA ALA A 52 6.12 -20.93 -10.14
C ALA A 52 4.85 -20.74 -11.00
N PHE A 53 4.06 -21.80 -11.20
CA PHE A 53 2.77 -21.70 -11.90
C PHE A 53 1.74 -20.88 -11.11
N GLU A 54 1.68 -21.05 -9.79
CA GLU A 54 0.80 -20.27 -8.92
C GLU A 54 1.14 -18.77 -9.00
N ALA A 55 2.44 -18.45 -8.89
CA ALA A 55 2.95 -17.10 -9.01
C ALA A 55 2.64 -16.50 -10.39
N TRP A 56 2.93 -17.25 -11.46
CA TRP A 56 2.62 -16.85 -12.83
C TRP A 56 1.13 -16.56 -13.04
N SER A 57 0.26 -17.43 -12.51
CA SER A 57 -1.19 -17.27 -12.62
C SER A 57 -1.68 -16.00 -11.91
N LYS A 58 -1.17 -15.72 -10.70
CA LYS A 58 -1.49 -14.50 -9.96
C LYS A 58 -1.05 -13.24 -10.70
N VAL A 59 0.17 -13.23 -11.25
CA VAL A 59 0.68 -12.12 -12.07
C VAL A 59 -0.15 -11.93 -13.33
N CYS A 60 -0.49 -13.01 -14.04
CA CYS A 60 -1.34 -12.93 -15.22
C CYS A 60 -2.75 -12.43 -14.91
N CYS A 61 -3.30 -12.79 -13.75
CA CYS A 61 -4.60 -12.27 -13.32
C CYS A 61 -4.51 -10.77 -13.05
N TRP A 62 -3.48 -10.30 -12.36
CA TRP A 62 -3.27 -8.89 -12.04
C TRP A 62 -2.96 -8.04 -13.28
N LEU A 63 -1.91 -8.39 -14.03
CA LEU A 63 -1.41 -7.60 -15.15
C LEU A 63 -2.24 -7.79 -16.43
N ARG A 64 -3.00 -8.87 -16.54
CA ARG A 64 -3.88 -9.20 -17.67
C ARG A 64 -3.17 -8.98 -19.03
N PRO A 65 -2.07 -9.69 -19.31
CA PRO A 65 -1.28 -9.48 -20.53
C PRO A 65 -2.05 -9.70 -21.83
N ASN A 66 -3.16 -10.46 -21.78
CA ASN A 66 -4.04 -10.68 -22.93
C ASN A 66 -4.86 -9.43 -23.32
N ILE A 67 -4.92 -8.42 -22.46
CA ILE A 67 -5.80 -7.24 -22.59
C ILE A 67 -4.99 -5.95 -22.49
N ASN A 68 -4.00 -5.92 -21.59
CA ASN A 68 -3.19 -4.74 -21.34
C ASN A 68 -1.95 -4.72 -22.25
N SER A 69 -1.65 -3.55 -22.81
CA SER A 69 -0.39 -3.31 -23.51
C SER A 69 0.80 -3.39 -22.55
N SER A 70 2.01 -3.58 -23.08
CA SER A 70 3.26 -3.54 -22.30
C SER A 70 3.39 -2.26 -21.48
N ASN A 71 3.06 -1.11 -22.08
CA ASN A 71 3.07 0.18 -21.40
C ASN A 71 2.09 0.20 -20.22
N LYS A 72 0.88 -0.33 -20.41
CA LYS A 72 -0.12 -0.36 -19.33
C LYS A 72 0.29 -1.30 -18.19
N MET A 73 0.89 -2.44 -18.51
CA MET A 73 1.46 -3.34 -17.50
C MET A 73 2.60 -2.67 -16.73
N GLY A 74 3.46 -1.92 -17.43
CA GLY A 74 4.50 -1.10 -16.81
C GLY A 74 3.95 -0.03 -15.86
N GLU A 75 2.88 0.66 -16.26
CA GLU A 75 2.18 1.60 -15.39
C GLU A 75 1.62 0.93 -14.13
N LEU A 76 0.98 -0.24 -14.25
CA LEU A 76 0.45 -0.97 -13.10
C LEU A 76 1.54 -1.37 -12.11
N LEU A 77 2.69 -1.81 -12.61
CA LEU A 77 3.88 -2.11 -11.79
C LEU A 77 4.43 -0.83 -11.12
N ALA A 78 4.42 0.28 -11.84
CA ALA A 78 4.86 1.57 -11.31
C ALA A 78 3.90 2.09 -10.23
N PHE A 79 2.57 1.95 -10.41
CA PHE A 79 1.57 2.28 -9.39
C PHE A 79 1.85 1.53 -8.10
N GLU A 80 1.99 0.21 -8.21
CA GLU A 80 2.15 -0.65 -7.04
C GLU A 80 3.44 -0.31 -6.29
N THR A 81 4.55 -0.13 -7.02
CA THR A 81 5.83 0.29 -6.42
C THR A 81 5.72 1.66 -5.76
N PHE A 82 5.10 2.63 -6.46
CA PHE A 82 4.96 4.00 -5.98
C PHE A 82 4.13 4.07 -4.70
N VAL A 83 2.96 3.43 -4.69
CA VAL A 83 2.06 3.45 -3.53
C VAL A 83 2.68 2.75 -2.33
N HIS A 84 3.43 1.67 -2.56
CA HIS A 84 4.04 0.89 -1.47
C HIS A 84 5.26 1.54 -0.83
N VAL A 85 6.03 2.34 -1.58
CA VAL A 85 7.19 3.07 -1.03
C VAL A 85 6.75 4.20 -0.08
N HIS A 86 5.49 4.66 -0.17
CA HIS A 86 4.96 5.70 0.71
C HIS A 86 4.34 5.10 1.98
N LEU A 87 4.53 5.79 3.10
CA LEU A 87 4.03 5.40 4.43
C LEU A 87 2.57 4.93 4.39
N ASP A 88 2.25 3.89 5.16
CA ASP A 88 0.96 3.19 5.17
C ASP A 88 -0.26 4.12 5.22
N GLU A 89 -0.17 5.24 5.96
CA GLU A 89 -1.23 6.25 6.05
C GLU A 89 -1.50 6.97 4.72
N MET A 90 -0.44 7.33 4.00
CA MET A 90 -0.53 7.99 2.71
C MET A 90 -0.94 7.00 1.62
N ALA A 91 -0.40 5.78 1.67
CA ALA A 91 -0.87 4.69 0.82
C ALA A 91 -2.39 4.54 0.97
N GLN A 92 -2.90 4.33 2.20
CA GLN A 92 -4.34 4.15 2.44
C GLN A 92 -5.23 5.28 1.90
N GLN A 93 -4.75 6.53 1.96
CA GLN A 93 -5.46 7.68 1.39
C GLN A 93 -5.50 7.63 -0.14
N ILE A 94 -4.39 7.21 -0.76
CA ILE A 94 -4.29 7.01 -2.21
C ILE A 94 -5.19 5.85 -2.66
N TRP A 95 -5.20 4.71 -1.95
CA TRP A 95 -6.03 3.53 -2.27
C TRP A 95 -7.54 3.82 -2.23
N ARG A 96 -7.99 4.83 -1.48
CA ARG A 96 -9.41 5.22 -1.41
C ARG A 96 -9.84 6.04 -2.62
N GLN A 97 -8.92 6.54 -3.42
CA GLN A 97 -9.22 7.30 -4.63
C GLN A 97 -9.01 6.41 -5.86
N ASN A 98 -9.94 6.52 -6.80
CA ASN A 98 -9.84 5.78 -8.06
C ASN A 98 -8.83 6.50 -8.96
N TYR A 99 -7.77 5.82 -9.39
CA TYR A 99 -6.77 6.37 -10.31
C TYR A 99 -6.58 5.44 -11.49
N ASP A 100 -6.75 5.97 -12.70
CA ASP A 100 -6.68 5.19 -13.93
C ASP A 100 -5.31 5.33 -14.64
N ASN A 101 -4.51 6.36 -14.28
CA ASN A 101 -3.22 6.68 -14.91
C ASN A 101 -2.19 7.28 -13.91
N MET A 102 -0.89 7.29 -14.28
CA MET A 102 0.21 7.80 -13.44
C MET A 102 0.04 9.28 -13.08
N ASP A 103 -0.48 10.10 -14.00
CA ASP A 103 -0.66 11.52 -13.73
C ASP A 103 -1.70 11.78 -12.64
N THR A 104 -2.80 11.02 -12.66
CA THR A 104 -3.84 11.08 -11.63
C THR A 104 -3.28 10.62 -10.28
N LEU A 105 -2.52 9.53 -10.26
CA LEU A 105 -1.86 9.03 -9.06
C LEU A 105 -0.90 10.06 -8.47
N ILE A 106 -0.02 10.65 -9.29
CA ILE A 106 0.94 11.67 -8.86
C ILE A 106 0.23 12.92 -8.34
N LYS A 107 -0.86 13.37 -9.00
CA LYS A 107 -1.67 14.50 -8.52
C LYS A 107 -2.27 14.22 -7.14
N ILE A 108 -2.86 13.04 -6.95
CA ILE A 108 -3.42 12.61 -5.66
C ILE A 108 -2.32 12.55 -4.60
N ALA A 109 -1.19 11.92 -4.93
CA ALA A 109 -0.04 11.80 -4.04
C ALA A 109 0.53 13.17 -3.63
N LYS A 110 0.70 14.11 -4.57
CA LYS A 110 1.15 15.48 -4.29
C LYS A 110 0.19 16.23 -3.37
N ARG A 111 -1.12 16.06 -3.58
CA ARG A 111 -2.15 16.65 -2.71
C ARG A 111 -2.02 16.12 -1.28
N HIS A 112 -1.93 14.80 -1.10
CA HIS A 112 -1.77 14.20 0.23
C HIS A 112 -0.41 14.51 0.85
N TRP A 113 0.66 14.57 0.08
CA TRP A 113 1.99 14.96 0.54
C TRP A 113 2.00 16.40 1.08
N SER A 114 1.31 17.32 0.42
CA SER A 114 1.22 18.72 0.89
C SER A 114 0.52 18.83 2.24
N VAL A 115 -0.58 18.08 2.42
CA VAL A 115 -1.33 17.99 3.68
C VAL A 115 -0.52 17.28 4.78
N TRP A 116 0.18 16.22 4.42
CA TRP A 116 1.01 15.46 5.35
C TRP A 116 2.22 16.27 5.82
N LYS A 117 2.88 17.00 4.91
CA LYS A 117 4.00 17.90 5.23
C LYS A 117 3.58 19.03 6.17
N SER A 118 2.40 19.64 5.97
CA SER A 118 1.89 20.66 6.90
C SER A 118 1.60 20.09 8.28
N TRP A 119 0.98 18.91 8.36
CA TRP A 119 0.67 18.25 9.62
C TRP A 119 1.94 17.76 10.36
N TRP A 120 2.92 17.21 9.64
CA TRP A 120 4.23 16.86 10.21
C TRP A 120 4.95 18.11 10.72
N SER A 121 4.98 19.20 9.95
CA SER A 121 5.66 20.44 10.36
C SER A 121 5.06 21.03 11.65
N GLU A 122 3.73 20.99 11.80
CA GLU A 122 3.05 21.40 13.05
C GLU A 122 3.37 20.47 14.22
N ARG A 123 3.35 19.15 14.01
CA ARG A 123 3.56 18.16 15.08
C ARG A 123 4.99 18.18 15.61
N PHE A 124 5.98 18.38 14.74
CA PHE A 124 7.37 18.56 15.14
C PHE A 124 7.61 19.91 15.82
N SER A 125 6.95 20.99 15.36
CA SER A 125 7.03 22.31 15.99
C SER A 125 6.46 22.33 17.42
N ARG A 126 5.34 21.61 17.66
CA ARG A 126 4.80 21.46 19.02
C ARG A 126 5.73 20.64 19.93
N ARG A 127 6.44 19.65 19.37
CA ARG A 127 7.37 18.81 20.12
C ARG A 127 8.66 19.54 20.50
N THR A 128 9.17 20.42 19.65
CA THR A 128 10.30 21.31 19.99
C THR A 128 9.92 22.38 21.00
N GLN A 129 8.70 22.93 20.95
CA GLN A 129 8.20 23.85 21.99
C GLN A 129 8.03 23.17 23.35
N GLN A 130 7.65 21.88 23.39
CA GLN A 130 7.48 21.15 24.64
C GLN A 130 8.81 20.79 25.33
N VAL A 131 9.91 20.68 24.57
CA VAL A 131 11.26 20.39 25.10
C VAL A 131 11.94 21.67 25.61
N CYS A 132 11.67 22.83 25.02
CA CYS A 132 12.25 24.11 25.47
C CYS A 132 11.42 24.86 26.54
N GLY A 133 10.25 24.33 26.93
CA GLY A 133 9.36 24.93 27.95
C GLY A 133 9.62 24.47 29.39
N ALA A 134 10.61 23.60 29.63
CA ALA A 134 11.01 23.24 30.99
C ALA A 134 11.95 24.31 31.55
N VAL A 135 11.39 25.41 32.03
CA VAL A 135 12.07 26.25 33.03
C VAL A 135 12.35 25.31 34.22
N PRO A 136 13.60 25.11 34.65
CA PRO A 136 13.86 24.32 35.84
C PRO A 136 13.21 25.04 37.01
N GLU A 137 12.25 24.40 37.68
CA GLU A 137 11.79 24.88 38.98
C GLU A 137 13.00 25.04 39.91
N PRO A 138 13.13 26.17 40.63
CA PRO A 138 14.16 26.29 41.63
C PRO A 138 13.90 25.25 42.72
N ILE A 139 14.84 24.34 42.87
CA ILE A 139 14.85 23.27 43.88
C ILE A 139 14.56 23.89 45.24
N ARG A 140 13.35 23.69 45.77
CA ARG A 140 13.03 23.97 47.16
C ARG A 140 13.88 23.03 48.01
N GLN A 141 14.94 23.56 48.60
CA GLN A 141 15.70 22.86 49.63
C GLN A 141 14.76 22.61 50.82
N SER A 142 14.42 21.34 51.02
CA SER A 142 13.70 20.88 52.21
C SER A 142 14.67 20.92 53.40
N PRO A 143 14.24 21.42 54.58
CA PRO A 143 15.13 21.60 55.71
C PRO A 143 15.60 20.25 56.27
N VAL A 144 16.91 20.09 56.36
CA VAL A 144 17.60 18.96 56.99
C VAL A 144 17.16 18.86 58.47
N PRO A 145 16.65 17.71 58.94
CA PRO A 145 16.35 17.55 60.35
C PRO A 145 17.67 17.44 61.15
N ALA A 146 17.78 18.28 62.17
CA ALA A 146 18.93 18.36 63.05
C ALA A 146 19.17 17.02 63.78
N VAL A 147 20.35 16.45 63.59
CA VAL A 147 20.87 15.33 64.36
C VAL A 147 21.14 15.81 65.79
N ARG A 148 20.31 15.38 66.75
CA ARG A 148 20.61 15.56 68.18
C ARG A 148 21.76 14.61 68.57
N LYS A 149 22.84 15.20 69.08
CA LYS A 149 23.96 14.49 69.69
C LYS A 149 23.53 13.83 71.01
N ARG A 150 24.20 12.70 71.30
CA ARG A 150 24.16 11.87 72.51
C ARG A 150 24.27 12.68 73.80
N ASP A 151 23.74 12.11 74.88
CA ASP A 151 24.46 12.07 76.15
C ASP A 151 24.34 10.67 76.80
N LYS A 152 25.28 10.45 77.72
CA LYS A 152 25.88 9.22 78.25
C LYS A 152 24.97 8.12 78.77
#